data_AF-A0A4Q2EGX8-F1
#
_entry.id   AF-A0A4Q2EGX8-F1
#
_cell.length_a   1.000
_cell.length_b   1.000
_cell.length_c   1.000
_cell.angle_alpha   90.00
_cell.angle_beta   90.00
_cell.angle_gamma   90.00
#
_symmetry.space_group_name_H-M   'P 1'
#
loop_
_entity.id
_entity.type
_entity.pdbx_description
1 polymer ?
#
loop_
_entity_poly.entity_id
_entity_poly.type
_entity_poly.pdbx_seq_one_letter_code
_entity_poly.pdbx_strand_id
1 'polypeptide(L)'
;MQYAAVPPFPEGFLWGASTSAYQVEGAWDEDGKGPSVQDARTHYPEGTTDYRVAADHYHRYVEDVALMAEMGLKAYRFSIAWTRIVPDGDEAENPAGIAFYHRLIDELLAHDIIPIVTMFHFDLPQALAVEWTSASTCSPPRSPSARPSLTCSTSTSPTHRPSPPRRTRSTTRVWRSRPPSADELH
;
A
#
# COMPACT_ATOMS: atom_id res chain seq x y z
N MET A 1 -10.51 23.48 -33.52
CA MET A 1 -10.42 22.00 -33.60
C MET A 1 -11.83 21.48 -33.36
N GLN A 2 -12.57 21.18 -34.43
CA GLN A 2 -13.95 20.70 -34.34
C GLN A 2 -13.95 19.22 -34.72
N TYR A 3 -14.16 18.34 -33.76
CA TYR A 3 -14.44 16.94 -34.05
C TYR A 3 -15.91 16.85 -34.51
N ALA A 4 -16.13 16.65 -35.81
CA ALA A 4 -17.46 16.54 -36.39
C ALA A 4 -18.19 15.23 -35.98
N ALA A 5 -17.43 14.23 -35.52
CA ALA A 5 -17.93 13.01 -34.90
C ALA A 5 -16.90 12.51 -33.87
N VAL A 6 -17.37 12.03 -32.72
CA VAL A 6 -16.52 11.43 -31.69
C VAL A 6 -16.43 9.92 -31.97
N PRO A 7 -15.23 9.37 -32.23
CA PRO A 7 -15.08 7.93 -32.43
C PRO A 7 -15.49 7.16 -31.16
N PRO A 8 -16.07 5.96 -31.29
CA PRO A 8 -16.44 5.15 -30.14
C PRO A 8 -15.18 4.73 -29.38
N PHE A 9 -15.33 4.53 -28.06
CA PHE A 9 -14.27 3.97 -27.24
C PHE A 9 -14.07 2.48 -27.59
N PRO A 10 -12.84 1.95 -27.40
CA PRO A 10 -12.59 0.52 -27.56
C PRO A 10 -13.51 -0.33 -26.68
N GLU A 11 -13.80 -1.55 -27.13
CA GLU A 11 -14.49 -2.53 -26.30
C GLU A 11 -13.68 -2.80 -25.02
N GLY A 12 -14.37 -2.88 -23.87
CA GLY A 12 -13.73 -3.06 -22.57
C GLY A 12 -13.03 -1.81 -22.01
N PHE A 13 -13.26 -0.62 -22.56
CA PHE A 13 -12.71 0.62 -21.99
C PHE A 13 -13.18 0.84 -20.55
N LEU A 14 -12.24 1.04 -19.63
CA LEU A 14 -12.52 1.20 -18.20
C LEU A 14 -12.79 2.66 -17.87
N TRP A 15 -14.07 2.99 -17.68
CA TRP A 15 -14.48 4.22 -17.02
C TRP A 15 -14.37 4.04 -15.51
N GLY A 16 -13.60 4.90 -14.86
CA GLY A 16 -13.33 4.77 -13.44
C GLY A 16 -13.08 6.09 -12.75
N ALA A 17 -13.01 6.03 -11.43
CA ALA A 17 -12.63 7.15 -10.57
C ALA A 17 -11.27 6.86 -9.91
N SER A 18 -10.63 7.91 -9.39
CA SER A 18 -9.39 7.76 -8.63
C SER A 18 -9.32 8.67 -7.42
N THR A 19 -8.76 8.15 -6.34
CA THR A 19 -8.55 8.84 -5.07
C THR A 19 -7.14 8.56 -4.53
N SER A 20 -6.77 9.25 -3.45
CA SER A 20 -5.62 8.91 -2.63
C SER A 20 -6.06 8.76 -1.18
N ALA A 21 -5.43 7.81 -0.47
CA ALA A 21 -5.73 7.45 0.90
C ALA A 21 -5.80 8.69 1.80
N TYR A 22 -4.74 9.50 1.82
CA TYR A 22 -4.66 10.67 2.67
C TYR A 22 -5.72 11.74 2.37
N GLN A 23 -6.17 11.85 1.12
CA GLN A 23 -7.16 12.86 0.73
C GLN A 23 -8.60 12.49 1.10
N VAL A 24 -8.93 11.20 1.25
CA VAL A 24 -10.34 10.76 1.41
C VAL A 24 -10.59 9.92 2.66
N GLU A 25 -9.63 9.11 3.12
CA GLU A 25 -9.85 8.15 4.20
C GLU A 25 -10.21 8.82 5.53
N GLY A 26 -9.46 9.85 5.94
CA GLY A 26 -9.52 10.35 7.31
C GLY A 26 -9.00 9.31 8.30
N ALA A 27 -9.65 9.22 9.47
CA ALA A 27 -9.33 8.29 10.55
C ALA A 27 -7.81 8.24 10.81
N TRP A 28 -7.24 9.44 11.00
CA TRP A 28 -5.79 9.65 10.91
C TRP A 28 -4.99 8.97 12.03
N ASP A 29 -5.62 8.80 13.20
CA ASP A 29 -5.10 8.18 14.44
C ASP A 29 -6.12 7.16 14.97
N GLU A 30 -6.58 6.28 14.07
CA GLU A 30 -7.50 5.20 14.40
C GLU A 30 -6.91 3.86 13.97
N ASP A 31 -7.29 2.79 14.69
CA ASP A 31 -6.91 1.42 14.40
C ASP A 31 -5.40 1.22 14.19
N GLY A 32 -4.58 1.98 14.91
CA GLY A 32 -3.11 1.84 14.90
C GLY A 32 -2.42 2.45 13.69
N LYS A 33 -3.07 3.34 12.93
CA LYS A 33 -2.41 4.10 11.87
C LYS A 33 -1.34 5.05 12.44
N GLY A 34 -0.15 5.02 11.85
CA GLY A 34 0.95 5.93 12.20
C GLY A 34 0.88 7.28 11.48
N PRO A 35 1.63 8.30 11.98
CA PRO A 35 1.70 9.61 11.34
C PRO A 35 2.52 9.56 10.03
N SER A 36 2.03 10.22 9.00
CA SER A 36 2.74 10.46 7.74
C SER A 36 3.44 11.82 7.73
N VAL A 37 4.28 12.06 6.71
CA VAL A 37 4.88 13.38 6.45
C VAL A 37 3.85 14.49 6.25
N GLN A 38 2.64 14.15 5.81
CA GLN A 38 1.56 15.14 5.66
C GLN A 38 0.97 15.53 7.01
N ASP A 39 0.92 14.60 7.97
CA ASP A 39 0.45 14.84 9.34
C ASP A 39 1.44 15.70 10.14
N ALA A 40 2.74 15.61 9.81
CA ALA A 40 3.79 16.43 10.42
C ALA A 40 3.74 17.91 10.00
N ARG A 41 2.92 18.26 9.01
CA ARG A 41 2.73 19.66 8.59
C ARG A 41 2.04 20.44 9.71
N THR A 42 2.76 21.42 10.25
CA THR A 42 2.26 22.28 11.35
C THR A 42 1.51 23.53 10.88
N HIS A 43 1.60 23.87 9.59
CA HIS A 43 0.99 25.08 9.04
C HIS A 43 0.21 24.79 7.76
N TYR A 44 -1.06 25.18 7.76
CA TYR A 44 -1.92 25.21 6.59
C TYR A 44 -2.20 26.68 6.21
N PRO A 45 -2.22 27.02 4.91
CA PRO A 45 -2.64 28.35 4.47
C PRO A 45 -4.04 28.69 4.97
N GLU A 46 -4.31 29.97 5.22
CA GLU A 46 -5.62 30.44 5.66
C GLU A 46 -6.74 29.96 4.71
N GLY A 47 -7.83 29.45 5.28
CA GLY A 47 -8.94 28.85 4.51
C GLY A 47 -8.71 27.40 4.06
N THR A 48 -7.58 26.78 4.42
CA THR A 48 -7.34 25.35 4.17
C THR A 48 -7.64 24.53 5.42
N THR A 49 -8.47 23.50 5.29
CA THR A 49 -8.74 22.53 6.36
C THR A 49 -7.62 21.49 6.47
N ASP A 50 -7.48 20.87 7.65
CA ASP A 50 -6.70 19.65 7.77
C ASP A 50 -7.40 18.44 7.11
N TYR A 51 -6.69 17.31 7.04
CA TYR A 51 -7.17 16.06 6.42
C TYR A 51 -7.43 14.96 7.46
N ARG A 52 -7.64 15.33 8.73
CA ARG A 52 -7.79 14.35 9.82
C ARG A 52 -9.05 13.50 9.66
N VAL A 53 -10.13 14.12 9.18
CA VAL A 53 -11.43 13.48 8.88
C VAL A 53 -11.62 13.31 7.37
N ALA A 54 -11.19 14.29 6.56
CA ALA A 54 -11.36 14.27 5.11
C ALA A 54 -12.82 14.00 4.67
N ALA A 55 -13.05 13.02 3.79
CA ALA A 55 -14.40 12.58 3.38
C ALA A 55 -14.95 11.46 4.27
N ASP A 56 -14.18 11.01 5.27
CA ASP A 56 -14.48 9.89 6.15
C ASP A 56 -14.69 8.55 5.41
N HIS A 57 -13.96 8.36 4.30
CA HIS A 57 -14.05 7.14 3.50
C HIS A 57 -13.67 5.89 4.31
N TYR A 58 -12.83 6.03 5.34
CA TYR A 58 -12.46 4.90 6.20
C TYR A 58 -13.67 4.22 6.85
N HIS A 59 -14.66 5.00 7.28
CA HIS A 59 -15.91 4.49 7.87
C HIS A 59 -17.02 4.29 6.83
N ARG A 60 -17.00 5.08 5.75
CA ARG A 60 -18.10 5.18 4.78
C ARG A 60 -17.83 4.50 3.43
N TYR A 61 -16.76 3.70 3.33
CA TYR A 61 -16.38 3.07 2.06
C TYR A 61 -17.51 2.25 1.41
N VAL A 62 -18.38 1.61 2.21
CA VAL A 62 -19.54 0.85 1.68
C VAL A 62 -20.51 1.77 0.94
N GLU A 63 -20.81 2.93 1.50
CA GLU A 63 -21.67 3.94 0.86
C GLU A 63 -21.00 4.48 -0.41
N ASP A 64 -19.71 4.80 -0.34
CA ASP A 64 -18.96 5.33 -1.47
C ASP A 64 -18.87 4.31 -2.62
N VAL A 65 -18.66 3.02 -2.33
CA VAL A 65 -18.64 1.96 -3.35
C VAL A 65 -20.03 1.77 -3.97
N ALA A 66 -21.10 1.82 -3.16
CA ALA A 66 -22.46 1.76 -3.68
C ALA A 66 -22.76 2.92 -4.65
N LEU A 67 -22.31 4.14 -4.33
CA LEU A 67 -22.42 5.30 -5.22
C LEU A 67 -21.59 5.12 -6.51
N MET A 68 -20.38 4.56 -6.42
CA MET A 68 -19.57 4.23 -7.61
C MET A 68 -20.28 3.25 -8.53
N ALA A 69 -20.95 2.25 -7.96
CA ALA A 69 -21.74 1.27 -8.70
C ALA A 69 -22.98 1.91 -9.36
N GLU A 70 -23.70 2.78 -8.64
CA GLU A 70 -24.85 3.53 -9.17
C GLU A 70 -24.46 4.41 -10.37
N MET A 71 -23.28 5.04 -10.32
CA MET A 71 -22.72 5.82 -11.43
C MET A 71 -22.25 4.96 -12.61
N GLY A 72 -22.19 3.63 -12.46
CA GLY A 72 -21.78 2.70 -13.51
C GLY A 72 -20.28 2.62 -13.74
N LEU A 73 -19.46 2.98 -12.74
CA LEU A 73 -18.00 2.85 -12.83
C LEU A 73 -17.59 1.39 -12.96
N LYS A 74 -16.51 1.14 -13.72
CA LYS A 74 -15.95 -0.20 -13.96
C LYS A 74 -14.61 -0.43 -13.29
N ALA A 75 -13.93 0.65 -12.90
CA ALA A 75 -12.68 0.57 -12.17
C ALA A 75 -12.60 1.66 -11.10
N TYR A 76 -11.92 1.35 -10.00
CA TYR A 76 -11.62 2.33 -8.97
C TYR A 76 -10.14 2.25 -8.62
N ARG A 77 -9.42 3.36 -8.86
CA ARG A 77 -8.01 3.49 -8.51
C ARG A 77 -7.86 4.20 -7.18
N PHE A 78 -7.44 3.48 -6.15
CA PHE A 78 -7.14 4.04 -4.84
C PHE A 78 -5.67 3.81 -4.48
N SER A 79 -5.16 4.53 -3.47
CA SER A 79 -3.86 4.24 -2.87
C SER A 79 -4.01 3.58 -1.52
N ILE A 80 -3.00 2.81 -1.12
CA ILE A 80 -2.89 2.26 0.23
C ILE A 80 -2.02 3.21 1.06
N ALA A 81 -2.52 3.63 2.22
CA ALA A 81 -1.73 4.37 3.19
C ALA A 81 -0.66 3.45 3.79
N TRP A 82 0.62 3.72 3.46
CA TRP A 82 1.73 2.97 4.03
C TRP A 82 1.65 2.98 5.56
N THR A 83 1.43 4.15 6.17
CA THR A 83 1.34 4.27 7.63
C THR A 83 0.15 3.53 8.26
N ARG A 84 -0.81 3.06 7.47
CA ARG A 84 -1.90 2.23 7.96
C ARG A 84 -1.51 0.75 7.96
N ILE A 85 -0.66 0.31 7.03
CA ILE A 85 -0.15 -1.07 6.95
C ILE A 85 1.07 -1.27 7.85
N VAL A 86 2.04 -0.35 7.79
CA VAL A 86 3.27 -0.37 8.60
C VAL A 86 3.44 1.04 9.21
N PRO A 87 2.96 1.26 10.45
CA PRO A 87 2.87 2.59 11.06
C PRO A 87 4.18 3.38 11.09
N ASP A 88 5.28 2.71 11.45
CA ASP A 88 6.62 3.30 11.53
C ASP A 88 7.47 3.06 10.27
N GLY A 89 6.87 2.42 9.25
CA GLY A 89 7.42 2.26 7.91
C GLY A 89 8.19 0.97 7.62
N ASP A 90 9.05 0.49 8.52
CA ASP A 90 9.86 -0.74 8.32
C ASP A 90 9.73 -1.76 9.48
N GLU A 91 8.65 -1.67 10.27
CA GLU A 91 8.41 -2.54 11.43
C GLU A 91 7.20 -3.48 11.24
N ALA A 92 6.49 -3.75 12.35
CA ALA A 92 5.37 -4.68 12.40
C ALA A 92 4.19 -4.18 11.57
N GLU A 93 3.59 -5.12 10.85
CA GLU A 93 2.34 -4.91 10.15
C GLU A 93 1.21 -4.63 11.16
N ASN A 94 0.31 -3.72 10.78
CA ASN A 94 -0.92 -3.43 11.49
C ASN A 94 -2.07 -4.24 10.88
N PRO A 95 -2.56 -5.31 11.56
CA PRO A 95 -3.61 -6.17 11.02
C PRO A 95 -4.94 -5.44 10.79
N ALA A 96 -5.26 -4.42 11.59
CA ALA A 96 -6.50 -3.65 11.43
C ALA A 96 -6.48 -2.81 10.14
N GLY A 97 -5.32 -2.22 9.83
CA GLY A 97 -5.09 -1.53 8.57
C GLY A 97 -5.20 -2.44 7.35
N ILE A 98 -4.59 -3.63 7.42
CA ILE A 98 -4.70 -4.66 6.37
C ILE A 98 -6.18 -5.08 6.19
N ALA A 99 -6.90 -5.30 7.30
CA ALA A 99 -8.29 -5.69 7.27
C ALA A 99 -9.19 -4.63 6.62
N PHE A 100 -8.91 -3.34 6.78
CA PHE A 100 -9.65 -2.28 6.09
C PHE A 100 -9.55 -2.41 4.57
N TYR A 101 -8.34 -2.53 4.02
CA TYR A 101 -8.17 -2.65 2.56
C TYR A 101 -8.74 -3.95 2.01
N HIS A 102 -8.69 -5.05 2.78
CA HIS A 102 -9.41 -6.27 2.41
C HIS A 102 -10.91 -6.03 2.27
N ARG A 103 -11.54 -5.42 3.27
CA ARG A 103 -12.98 -5.12 3.22
C ARG A 103 -13.33 -4.18 2.05
N LEU A 104 -12.51 -3.17 1.78
CA LEU A 104 -12.71 -2.27 0.64
C LEU A 104 -12.62 -3.02 -0.70
N ILE A 105 -11.60 -3.87 -0.86
CA ILE A 105 -11.42 -4.67 -2.09
C ILE A 105 -12.59 -5.64 -2.27
N ASP A 106 -12.99 -6.33 -1.21
CA ASP A 106 -14.11 -7.26 -1.24
C ASP A 106 -15.42 -6.55 -1.64
N GLU A 107 -15.66 -5.35 -1.10
CA GLU A 107 -16.82 -4.52 -1.44
C GLU A 107 -16.81 -4.08 -2.91
N LEU A 108 -15.66 -3.64 -3.43
CA LEU A 108 -15.52 -3.27 -4.85
C LEU A 108 -15.82 -4.45 -5.77
N LEU A 109 -15.28 -5.63 -5.44
CA LEU A 109 -15.50 -6.86 -6.20
C LEU A 109 -16.95 -7.33 -6.13
N ALA A 110 -17.63 -7.15 -4.99
CA ALA A 110 -19.05 -7.45 -4.85
C ALA A 110 -19.94 -6.58 -5.76
N HIS A 111 -19.45 -5.40 -6.16
CA HIS A 111 -20.12 -4.48 -7.08
C HIS A 111 -19.59 -4.52 -8.53
N ASP A 112 -18.81 -5.55 -8.89
CA ASP A 112 -18.19 -5.71 -10.21
C ASP A 112 -17.28 -4.52 -10.61
N ILE A 113 -16.67 -3.84 -9.64
CA ILE A 113 -15.73 -2.75 -9.84
C ILE A 113 -14.30 -3.29 -9.72
N ILE A 114 -13.47 -3.06 -10.74
CA ILE A 114 -12.08 -3.52 -10.75
C ILE A 114 -11.22 -2.63 -9.83
N PRO A 115 -10.60 -3.18 -8.75
CA PRO A 115 -9.70 -2.43 -7.89
C PRO A 115 -8.34 -2.24 -8.57
N ILE A 116 -7.87 -0.99 -8.63
CA ILE A 116 -6.53 -0.65 -9.15
C ILE A 116 -5.73 0.01 -8.02
N VAL A 117 -4.72 -0.70 -7.52
CA VAL A 117 -3.98 -0.27 -6.33
C VAL A 117 -2.77 0.58 -6.70
N THR A 118 -2.65 1.74 -6.06
CA THR A 118 -1.44 2.57 -6.04
C THR A 118 -0.70 2.32 -4.73
N MET A 119 0.53 1.80 -4.81
CA MET A 119 1.32 1.43 -3.62
C MET A 119 1.82 2.63 -2.80
N PHE A 120 1.99 3.80 -3.42
CA PHE A 120 2.51 4.99 -2.75
C PHE A 120 1.90 6.25 -3.36
N HIS A 121 1.39 7.16 -2.51
CA HIS A 121 0.77 8.41 -2.96
C HIS A 121 1.05 9.58 -2.01
N PHE A 122 2.34 9.89 -1.79
CA PHE A 122 2.85 11.03 -1.01
C PHE A 122 2.56 10.99 0.50
N ASP A 123 2.33 9.80 1.03
CA ASP A 123 1.98 9.48 2.42
C ASP A 123 3.08 8.65 3.11
N LEU A 124 4.33 9.08 2.94
CA LEU A 124 5.50 8.44 3.56
C LEU A 124 5.37 8.47 5.10
N PRO A 125 5.66 7.36 5.81
CA PRO A 125 5.75 7.34 7.26
C PRO A 125 6.71 8.40 7.80
N GLN A 126 6.28 9.14 8.82
CA GLN A 126 7.09 10.22 9.39
C GLN A 126 8.39 9.69 10.01
N ALA A 127 8.37 8.48 10.58
CA ALA A 127 9.56 7.81 11.12
C ALA A 127 10.65 7.64 10.05
N LEU A 128 10.28 7.10 8.88
CA LEU A 128 11.20 6.94 7.74
C LEU A 128 11.69 8.29 7.20
N ALA A 129 10.80 9.29 7.13
CA ALA A 129 11.20 10.62 6.68
C ALA A 129 12.29 11.22 7.57
N VAL A 130 12.17 11.07 8.90
CA VAL A 130 13.19 11.52 9.86
C VAL A 130 14.48 10.73 9.70
N GLU A 131 14.40 9.41 9.55
CA GLU A 131 15.57 8.56 9.36
C GLU A 131 16.33 8.94 8.07
N TRP A 132 15.62 9.04 6.94
CA TRP A 132 16.23 9.27 5.63
C TRP A 132 16.80 10.69 5.48
N THR A 133 16.23 11.67 6.20
CA THR A 133 16.74 13.05 6.20
C THR A 133 17.82 13.30 7.25
N SER A 134 18.02 12.38 8.20
CA SER A 134 19.12 12.46 9.15
C SER A 134 20.48 12.37 8.42
N ALA A 135 21.41 13.27 8.75
CA ALA A 135 22.69 13.46 8.05
C ALA A 135 23.61 12.22 8.01
N SER A 136 23.27 11.16 8.73
CA SER A 136 23.93 9.84 8.69
C SER A 136 23.80 9.13 7.35
N THR A 137 22.75 9.39 6.57
CA THR A 137 22.49 8.67 5.31
C THR A 137 23.28 9.24 4.13
N CYS A 138 23.65 10.53 4.18
CA CYS A 138 24.36 11.23 3.12
C CYS A 138 25.59 11.96 3.65
N SER A 139 26.53 11.22 4.25
CA SER A 139 27.85 11.74 4.53
C SER A 139 28.79 11.40 3.37
N PRO A 140 29.29 12.38 2.58
CA PRO A 140 30.36 12.10 1.63
C PRO A 140 31.60 11.61 2.38
N PRO A 141 32.44 10.75 1.76
CA PRO A 141 33.65 10.26 2.41
C PRO A 141 34.51 11.44 2.88
N ARG A 142 34.86 11.45 4.17
CA ARG A 142 35.56 12.56 4.87
C ARG A 142 37.01 12.82 4.41
N SER A 143 37.43 12.38 3.22
CA SER A 143 38.80 12.62 2.74
C SER A 143 38.85 12.91 1.23
N PRO A 144 39.52 13.99 0.78
CA PRO A 144 39.74 14.27 -0.64
C PRO A 144 40.77 13.34 -1.29
N SER A 145 41.41 12.41 -0.56
CA SER A 145 42.54 11.62 -1.06
C SER A 145 42.30 10.12 -1.22
N ALA A 146 41.12 9.61 -0.89
CA ALA A 146 40.84 8.17 -0.99
C ALA A 146 40.14 7.85 -2.32
N ARG A 147 40.85 7.18 -3.24
CA ARG A 147 40.26 6.52 -4.41
C ARG A 147 39.20 5.50 -3.95
N PRO A 148 38.10 5.31 -4.69
CA PRO A 148 37.07 4.37 -4.29
C PRO A 148 37.56 2.93 -4.50
N SER A 149 38.03 2.28 -3.45
CA SER A 149 38.00 0.82 -3.39
C SER A 149 36.59 0.41 -3.01
N LEU A 150 35.83 -0.08 -4.00
CA LEU A 150 34.54 -0.74 -3.78
C LEU A 150 34.77 -2.00 -2.93
N THR A 151 34.59 -1.88 -1.62
CA THR A 151 34.37 -3.03 -0.74
C THR A 151 33.22 -2.70 0.19
N CYS A 152 32.04 -3.18 -0.19
CA CYS A 152 30.86 -3.20 0.68
C CYS A 152 31.21 -4.10 1.88
N SER A 153 31.44 -3.50 3.04
CA SER A 153 31.71 -4.24 4.27
C SER A 153 30.36 -4.49 4.93
N THR A 154 29.81 -5.68 4.72
CA THR A 154 28.73 -6.20 5.54
C THR A 154 29.19 -6.22 6.98
N SER A 155 28.50 -5.48 7.84
CA SER A 155 28.66 -5.59 9.28
C SER A 155 28.34 -7.02 9.70
N THR A 156 29.27 -7.68 10.36
CA THR A 156 28.97 -8.89 11.12
C THR A 156 29.72 -8.77 12.44
N SER A 157 28.99 -8.81 13.54
CA SER A 157 29.51 -9.06 14.88
C SER A 157 28.57 -10.10 15.53
N PRO A 158 29.02 -10.82 16.56
CA PRO A 158 30.18 -11.70 16.59
C PRO A 158 29.74 -13.16 16.81
N THR A 159 30.65 -14.08 16.51
CA THR A 159 30.51 -15.52 16.79
C THR A 159 30.34 -15.81 18.28
N HIS A 160 29.43 -16.73 18.66
CA HIS A 160 29.80 -18.09 19.10
C HIS A 160 28.60 -18.88 19.70
N ARG A 161 28.11 -19.89 18.98
CA ARG A 161 27.58 -21.14 19.57
C ARG A 161 27.69 -22.27 18.54
N PRO A 162 28.19 -23.48 18.91
CA PRO A 162 28.40 -24.56 17.96
C PRO A 162 27.09 -25.30 17.65
N SER A 163 26.88 -25.59 16.37
CA SER A 163 25.73 -26.35 15.84
C SER A 163 25.93 -27.87 15.98
N PRO A 164 24.88 -28.67 16.25
CA PRO A 164 24.93 -30.13 16.13
C PRO A 164 24.66 -30.59 14.67
N PRO A 165 24.98 -31.85 14.31
CA PRO A 165 25.07 -32.26 12.91
C PRO A 165 23.72 -32.49 12.22
N ARG A 166 23.69 -32.15 10.93
CA ARG A 166 22.60 -32.37 9.97
C ARG A 166 22.14 -33.83 9.92
N ARG A 167 20.82 -34.04 10.03
CA ARG A 167 20.14 -35.20 9.46
C ARG A 167 19.43 -34.77 8.18
N THR A 168 19.77 -35.43 7.08
CA THR A 168 19.07 -35.36 5.80
C THR A 168 17.69 -36.03 5.92
N ARG A 169 16.67 -35.42 5.33
CA ARG A 169 15.54 -36.14 4.73
C ARG A 169 14.85 -35.26 3.70
N SER A 170 14.81 -35.79 2.48
CA SER A 170 13.99 -35.32 1.37
C SER A 170 12.51 -35.46 1.73
N THR A 171 11.70 -34.51 1.25
CA THR A 171 10.40 -34.81 0.66
C THR A 171 9.87 -33.57 -0.05
N THR A 172 9.90 -33.61 -1.38
CA THR A 172 9.07 -32.79 -2.26
C THR A 172 7.60 -33.11 -1.99
N ARG A 173 6.73 -32.10 -1.82
CA ARG A 173 5.29 -32.31 -1.88
C ARG A 173 4.67 -31.26 -2.80
N VAL A 174 4.37 -31.70 -4.01
CA VAL A 174 3.60 -31.01 -5.04
C VAL A 174 2.13 -31.05 -4.63
N TRP A 175 1.48 -29.88 -4.57
CA TRP A 175 0.02 -29.78 -4.45
C TRP A 175 -0.57 -29.61 -5.86
N ARG A 176 -1.36 -30.58 -6.31
CA ARG A 176 -2.29 -30.45 -7.44
C ARG A 176 -3.65 -30.98 -6.99
N SER A 177 -4.63 -30.11 -6.85
CA SER A 177 -6.05 -30.46 -6.74
C SER A 177 -6.65 -30.60 -8.14
N ARG A 178 -7.26 -31.74 -8.44
CA ARG A 178 -8.09 -32.01 -9.62
C ARG A 178 -9.57 -31.73 -9.28
N PRO A 179 -10.41 -31.24 -10.22
CA PRO A 179 -11.86 -31.13 -10.05
C PRO A 179 -12.58 -32.48 -10.27
N PRO A 180 -13.89 -32.59 -9.90
CA PRO A 180 -14.55 -33.87 -9.60
C PRO A 180 -15.08 -34.62 -10.83
N SER A 181 -15.23 -35.94 -10.71
CA SER A 181 -15.92 -36.80 -11.68
C SER A 181 -17.41 -36.94 -11.33
N ALA A 182 -18.26 -36.79 -12.34
CA ALA A 182 -19.68 -37.13 -12.29
C ALA A 182 -19.85 -38.65 -12.25
N ASP A 183 -20.44 -39.16 -11.17
CA ASP A 183 -21.19 -40.43 -11.09
C ASP A 183 -21.65 -40.61 -9.64
N GLU A 184 -22.75 -39.94 -9.28
CA GLU A 184 -23.57 -40.32 -8.12
C GLU A 184 -25.02 -39.88 -8.40
N LEU A 185 -25.63 -40.60 -9.34
CA LEU A 185 -27.07 -40.75 -9.47
C LEU A 185 -27.42 -42.15 -8.98
N HIS A 186 -28.02 -42.25 -7.80
CA HIS A 186 -29.03 -43.26 -7.45
C HIS A 186 -29.80 -42.83 -6.19
#